data_AF-B8C1T8-F1
#
_entry.id   AF-B8C1T8-F1
#
_cell.length_a   1.000
_cell.length_b   1.000
_cell.length_c   1.000
_cell.angle_alpha   90.00
_cell.angle_beta   90.00
_cell.angle_gamma   90.00
#
_symmetry.space_group_name_H-M   'P 1'
#
loop_
_entity.id
_entity.type
_entity.pdbx_description
1 polymer ?
#
loop_
_entity_poly.entity_id
_entity_poly.type
_entity_poly.pdbx_seq_one_letter_code
_entity_poly.pdbx_strand_id
1 'polypeptide(L)'
;MDALSPSPSCPCCSFLIEGMFLPWTEDDTTNSIDEVQTSLKDLTISAYDDLMTPTEAWKMIADDAKPDEILLVDTHGHPHLQRGIQYASETTTATDYSAKGVISLTCAVSPLDWKDTLEYASQSPTILPALGIHPWYIGDIIVDKEYTSSHGDDIEKYLRWDWLNELETHLSQHPHLIVGEIGLCKMARFVREFPKEFGGKATALRLQKLVFRKQMELAAKFSRSVSVHCVNAHGLFMEVLRDILNEANDDCIGIDTADKSLMNKRLRGVFPPAIAMHSFTGTAHHVQEILSFEKELLNQEGAKRQRNQKKQHMEESSNKQDGLFYFGFSHAVNHVMCTSDKARRKGTEAVCVVPSGRLLVESDVHASEDVVLGTAGAVAYVASARGEAVKEVAEHTTRNGLRFLVS
;
A
#
# COMPACT_ATOMS: atom_id res chain seq x y z
N MET A 1 21.22 -30.40 18.33
CA MET A 1 21.77 -29.19 17.68
C MET A 1 20.77 -28.93 16.58
N ASP A 2 19.73 -28.20 16.93
CA ASP A 2 18.45 -28.26 16.23
C ASP A 2 18.32 -26.95 15.44
N ALA A 3 18.34 -27.07 14.12
CA ALA A 3 18.20 -25.96 13.20
C ALA A 3 16.76 -25.41 13.26
N LEU A 4 16.60 -24.22 13.84
CA LEU A 4 15.38 -23.43 13.73
C LEU A 4 15.38 -22.67 12.41
N SER A 5 14.36 -22.93 11.59
CA SER A 5 14.06 -22.33 10.28
C SER A 5 14.02 -20.78 10.29
N PRO A 6 14.36 -20.10 9.18
CA PRO A 6 14.28 -18.64 9.09
C PRO A 6 12.84 -18.15 9.27
N SER A 7 12.64 -17.21 10.20
CA SER A 7 11.39 -16.44 10.26
C SER A 7 11.46 -15.29 9.25
N PRO A 8 10.49 -15.14 8.34
CA PRO A 8 10.49 -14.04 7.38
C PRO A 8 10.15 -12.72 8.09
N SER A 9 11.05 -11.73 7.96
CA SER A 9 10.75 -10.32 8.25
C SER A 9 9.87 -9.76 7.13
N CYS A 10 8.92 -8.88 7.46
CA CYS A 10 8.41 -7.99 6.42
C CYS A 10 9.58 -7.13 5.96
N PRO A 11 9.86 -7.02 4.65
CA PRO A 11 10.86 -6.12 4.11
C PRO A 11 10.68 -4.67 4.64
N CYS A 12 9.44 -4.19 4.71
CA CYS A 12 9.04 -2.87 5.22
C CYS A 12 9.39 -2.56 6.69
N CYS A 13 9.62 -3.58 7.53
CA CYS A 13 9.70 -3.41 9.00
C CYS A 13 10.92 -4.14 9.59
N SER A 14 12.08 -4.00 8.96
CA SER A 14 13.35 -4.69 9.28
C SER A 14 13.92 -4.51 10.73
N PHE A 15 13.15 -4.09 11.72
CA PHE A 15 13.64 -3.72 13.06
C PHE A 15 13.24 -4.69 14.19
N LEU A 16 13.36 -6.00 13.97
CA LEU A 16 13.51 -6.96 15.07
C LEU A 16 14.91 -7.59 14.97
N ILE A 17 15.91 -6.98 15.59
CA ILE A 17 17.25 -7.57 15.70
C ILE A 17 17.35 -8.28 17.05
N GLU A 18 17.46 -9.61 17.02
CA GLU A 18 18.55 -10.39 17.62
C GLU A 18 18.48 -11.87 17.17
N GLY A 19 19.58 -12.43 16.64
CA GLY A 19 19.89 -13.88 16.67
C GLY A 19 19.96 -14.70 15.35
N MET A 20 21.13 -14.64 14.66
CA MET A 20 21.85 -15.69 13.89
C MET A 20 21.16 -16.73 12.92
N PHE A 21 21.46 -16.57 11.61
CA PHE A 21 21.76 -17.49 10.46
C PHE A 21 20.87 -18.70 9.96
N LEU A 22 20.37 -18.55 8.70
CA LEU A 22 20.16 -19.48 7.51
C LEU A 22 19.17 -20.68 7.55
N PRO A 23 18.82 -21.38 6.42
CA PRO A 23 18.54 -21.04 5.00
C PRO A 23 17.10 -21.47 4.54
N TRP A 24 16.68 -21.10 3.33
CA TRP A 24 15.37 -21.44 2.73
C TRP A 24 15.22 -22.93 2.39
N THR A 25 14.09 -23.55 2.71
CA THR A 25 13.69 -24.87 2.17
C THR A 25 12.43 -24.77 1.34
N GLU A 26 12.55 -25.28 0.12
CA GLU A 26 11.48 -25.65 -0.80
C GLU A 26 10.56 -26.69 -0.17
N ASP A 27 9.25 -26.44 -0.20
CA ASP A 27 8.24 -27.38 -0.69
C ASP A 27 6.86 -26.71 -0.59
N ASP A 28 6.19 -26.54 -1.74
CA ASP A 28 4.90 -27.19 -1.91
C ASP A 28 4.57 -27.26 -3.39
N THR A 29 4.33 -28.50 -3.82
CA THR A 29 4.05 -28.89 -5.19
C THR A 29 2.55 -28.87 -5.46
N THR A 30 2.22 -28.66 -6.74
CA THR A 30 0.94 -28.93 -7.41
C THR A 30 -0.23 -27.97 -7.20
N ASN A 31 -0.42 -27.09 -8.18
CA ASN A 31 -1.68 -27.06 -8.94
C ASN A 31 -1.40 -26.49 -10.33
N SER A 32 -1.63 -27.33 -11.36
CA SER A 32 -1.50 -27.02 -12.77
C SER A 32 -2.55 -26.00 -13.20
N ILE A 33 -2.10 -24.86 -13.71
CA ILE A 33 -2.93 -23.95 -14.50
C ILE A 33 -2.14 -23.64 -15.77
N ASP A 34 -2.81 -23.88 -16.90
CA ASP A 34 -2.30 -23.88 -18.27
C ASP A 34 -1.50 -22.62 -18.64
N GLU A 35 -0.40 -22.88 -19.35
CA GLU A 35 0.49 -21.88 -19.94
C GLU A 35 -0.25 -20.99 -20.95
N VAL A 36 -0.48 -19.72 -20.59
CA VAL A 36 -0.65 -18.66 -21.59
C VAL A 36 0.75 -18.20 -21.99
N GLN A 37 1.31 -18.90 -22.97
CA GLN A 37 2.59 -18.60 -23.60
C GLN A 37 2.43 -17.36 -24.48
N THR A 38 2.67 -16.17 -23.92
CA THR A 38 2.82 -14.93 -24.70
C THR A 38 4.16 -14.25 -24.37
N SER A 39 5.15 -14.50 -25.22
CA SER A 39 6.20 -13.56 -25.65
C SER A 39 6.73 -12.51 -24.63
N LEU A 40 7.30 -12.95 -23.51
CA LEU A 40 8.13 -12.11 -22.61
C LEU A 40 9.58 -12.64 -22.49
N LYS A 41 10.02 -13.48 -23.43
CA LYS A 41 11.24 -14.30 -23.30
C LYS A 41 12.58 -13.56 -23.40
N ASP A 42 12.61 -12.23 -23.60
CA ASP A 42 13.87 -11.51 -23.86
C ASP A 42 14.18 -10.35 -22.89
N LEU A 43 13.54 -10.26 -21.72
CA LEU A 43 14.09 -9.44 -20.62
C LEU A 43 15.18 -10.26 -19.92
N THR A 44 16.39 -10.22 -20.50
CA THR A 44 17.57 -10.91 -19.98
C THR A 44 18.02 -10.32 -18.64
N ILE A 45 18.59 -11.20 -17.81
CA ILE A 45 19.07 -11.00 -16.44
C ILE A 45 20.04 -9.80 -16.27
N SER A 46 20.59 -9.23 -17.35
CA SER A 46 21.49 -8.06 -17.27
C SER A 46 20.80 -6.77 -16.81
N ALA A 47 19.48 -6.63 -17.00
CA ALA A 47 18.78 -5.38 -16.67
C ALA A 47 18.68 -5.07 -15.16
N TYR A 48 18.98 -6.03 -14.27
CA TYR A 48 18.90 -5.83 -12.82
C TYR A 48 20.20 -5.31 -12.20
N ASP A 49 21.36 -5.67 -12.76
CA ASP A 49 22.67 -5.13 -12.36
C ASP A 49 22.92 -3.74 -13.01
N ASP A 50 22.19 -3.42 -14.08
CA ASP A 50 22.25 -2.13 -14.80
C ASP A 50 21.14 -1.14 -14.36
N LEU A 51 20.49 -1.36 -13.20
CA LEU A 51 19.49 -0.39 -12.72
C LEU A 51 20.15 0.94 -12.38
N MET A 52 19.63 2.01 -12.97
CA MET A 52 20.04 3.39 -12.65
C MET A 52 19.95 3.65 -11.15
N THR A 53 21.02 4.20 -10.57
CA THR A 53 21.06 4.48 -9.14
C THR A 53 20.05 5.58 -8.75
N PRO A 54 19.58 5.61 -7.50
CA PRO A 54 18.73 6.69 -6.98
C PRO A 54 19.26 8.11 -7.29
N THR A 55 20.58 8.31 -7.18
CA THR A 55 21.24 9.59 -7.46
C THR A 55 21.22 9.96 -8.93
N GLU A 56 21.50 9.00 -9.83
CA GLU A 56 21.43 9.23 -11.28
C GLU A 56 20.00 9.51 -11.73
N ALA A 57 19.04 8.78 -11.17
CA ALA A 57 17.62 8.99 -11.42
C ALA A 57 17.17 10.39 -11.01
N TRP A 58 17.53 10.83 -9.80
CA TRP A 58 17.22 12.18 -9.35
C TRP A 58 17.85 13.25 -10.24
N LYS A 59 19.14 13.10 -10.60
CA LYS A 59 19.80 14.05 -11.52
C LYS A 59 19.06 14.13 -12.85
N MET A 60 18.64 13.00 -13.40
CA MET A 60 17.89 12.98 -14.65
C MET A 60 16.51 13.63 -14.51
N ILE A 61 15.79 13.40 -13.41
CA ILE A 61 14.45 13.95 -13.17
C ILE A 61 14.50 15.46 -12.93
N ALA A 62 15.47 15.91 -12.13
CA ALA A 62 15.64 17.32 -11.79
C ALA A 62 16.31 18.14 -12.91
N ASP A 63 16.80 17.48 -13.96
CA ASP A 63 17.42 18.15 -15.10
C ASP A 63 16.41 19.03 -15.85
N ASP A 64 16.75 20.31 -16.03
CA ASP A 64 15.91 21.37 -16.59
C ASP A 64 14.62 21.71 -15.80
N ALA A 65 14.48 21.22 -14.57
CA ALA A 65 13.32 21.47 -13.72
C ALA A 65 13.18 22.95 -13.34
N LYS A 66 11.94 23.45 -13.31
CA LYS A 66 11.68 24.82 -12.83
C LYS A 66 11.70 24.87 -11.29
N PRO A 67 12.09 26.01 -10.68
CA PRO A 67 12.22 26.13 -9.22
C PRO A 67 10.97 25.80 -8.38
N ASP A 68 9.77 25.98 -8.95
CA ASP A 68 8.48 25.78 -8.25
C ASP A 68 7.70 24.55 -8.79
N GLU A 69 8.36 23.68 -9.54
CA GLU A 69 7.72 22.50 -10.12
C GLU A 69 7.71 21.32 -9.15
N ILE A 70 6.54 20.67 -9.02
CA ILE A 70 6.43 19.40 -8.30
C ILE A 70 6.95 18.31 -9.23
N LEU A 71 8.09 17.73 -8.86
CA LEU A 71 8.79 16.72 -9.66
C LEU A 71 8.42 15.31 -9.23
N LEU A 72 8.25 15.09 -7.92
CA LEU A 72 7.95 13.80 -7.34
C LEU A 72 6.84 13.90 -6.30
N VAL A 73 6.05 12.84 -6.21
CA VAL A 73 5.18 12.59 -5.06
C VAL A 73 5.61 11.28 -4.43
N ASP A 74 6.09 11.35 -3.19
CA ASP A 74 6.35 10.21 -2.35
C ASP A 74 5.06 9.79 -1.63
N THR A 75 4.43 8.71 -2.07
CA THR A 75 3.15 8.28 -1.51
C THR A 75 3.26 7.47 -0.22
N HIS A 76 4.47 7.15 0.25
CA HIS A 76 4.65 6.41 1.49
C HIS A 76 6.08 6.49 2.04
N GLY A 77 6.19 6.80 3.33
CA GLY A 77 7.42 6.62 4.09
C GLY A 77 7.21 6.90 5.57
N HIS A 78 8.27 6.71 6.35
CA HIS A 78 8.29 6.95 7.79
C HIS A 78 9.42 7.91 8.23
N PRO A 79 9.67 9.03 7.52
CA PRO A 79 10.82 9.89 7.80
C PRO A 79 10.77 10.56 9.18
N HIS A 80 9.58 10.67 9.78
CA HIS A 80 9.40 11.17 11.15
C HIS A 80 10.11 10.29 12.21
N LEU A 81 10.37 9.01 11.90
CA LEU A 81 11.07 8.10 12.81
C LEU A 81 12.58 8.37 12.90
N GLN A 82 13.15 9.13 11.96
CA GLN A 82 14.56 9.56 11.92
C GLN A 82 15.54 8.41 12.21
N ARG A 83 15.37 7.28 11.51
CA ARG A 83 16.24 6.10 11.65
C ARG A 83 17.37 6.14 10.62
N GLY A 84 18.20 5.09 10.60
CA GLY A 84 19.41 5.02 9.80
C GLY A 84 19.21 5.45 8.33
N ILE A 85 20.21 6.18 7.83
CA ILE A 85 20.26 6.69 6.46
C ILE A 85 20.70 5.57 5.51
N GLN A 86 19.97 5.39 4.41
CA GLN A 86 20.16 4.35 3.40
C GLN A 86 20.85 4.86 2.12
N TYR A 87 20.55 6.08 1.67
CA TYR A 87 21.00 6.60 0.37
C TYR A 87 21.88 7.85 0.48
N ALA A 88 21.55 8.79 1.37
CA ALA A 88 22.38 9.96 1.58
C ALA A 88 23.72 9.56 2.23
N SER A 89 24.85 10.03 1.69
CA SER A 89 26.15 9.84 2.34
C SER A 89 26.38 10.91 3.41
N GLU A 90 27.20 10.62 4.44
CA GLU A 90 27.66 11.62 5.42
C GLU A 90 28.35 12.86 4.78
N THR A 91 28.74 12.77 3.51
CA THR A 91 29.40 13.83 2.73
C THR A 91 28.48 14.55 1.75
N THR A 92 27.26 14.05 1.51
CA THR A 92 26.27 14.72 0.66
C THR A 92 25.40 15.58 1.57
N THR A 93 25.73 16.86 1.68
CA THR A 93 24.91 17.79 2.44
C THR A 93 23.50 17.79 1.88
N ALA A 94 22.48 17.63 2.74
CA ALA A 94 21.05 17.68 2.40
C ALA A 94 20.62 18.94 1.61
N THR A 95 21.52 19.91 1.46
CA THR A 95 21.39 21.12 0.65
C THR A 95 21.47 20.91 -0.87
N ASP A 96 22.02 19.79 -1.36
CA ASP A 96 22.18 19.56 -2.82
C ASP A 96 20.89 19.07 -3.49
N TYR A 97 19.96 18.50 -2.72
CA TYR A 97 18.68 18.01 -3.21
C TYR A 97 17.57 18.86 -2.59
N SER A 98 17.20 19.93 -3.30
CA SER A 98 16.11 20.81 -2.86
C SER A 98 14.81 20.01 -2.73
N ALA A 99 14.41 19.69 -1.49
CA ALA A 99 13.13 19.07 -1.15
C ALA A 99 11.90 19.85 -1.65
N LYS A 100 12.08 21.07 -2.20
CA LYS A 100 11.00 21.91 -2.72
C LYS A 100 10.21 21.28 -3.87
N GLY A 101 10.80 20.33 -4.61
CA GLY A 101 10.13 19.64 -5.70
C GLY A 101 9.40 18.36 -5.32
N VAL A 102 9.36 17.99 -4.02
CA VAL A 102 8.77 16.72 -3.56
C VAL A 102 7.64 16.98 -2.58
N ILE A 103 6.49 16.35 -2.83
CA ILE A 103 5.40 16.20 -1.86
C ILE A 103 5.52 14.81 -1.26
N SER A 104 5.48 14.67 0.05
CA SER A 104 5.62 13.37 0.72
C SER A 104 4.51 13.07 1.70
N LEU A 105 4.16 11.78 1.81
CA LEU A 105 3.29 11.23 2.84
C LEU A 105 4.14 10.58 3.94
N THR A 106 4.03 11.08 5.16
CA THR A 106 4.61 10.45 6.35
C THR A 106 3.55 9.61 7.05
N CYS A 107 3.77 8.30 7.15
CA CYS A 107 2.80 7.34 7.67
C CYS A 107 3.18 6.92 9.10
N ALA A 108 2.30 7.15 10.06
CA ALA A 108 2.47 6.56 11.38
C ALA A 108 2.27 5.03 11.33
N VAL A 109 2.87 4.30 12.28
CA VAL A 109 2.74 2.84 12.40
C VAL A 109 1.88 2.42 13.60
N SER A 110 1.73 3.28 14.60
CA SER A 110 0.97 3.00 15.82
C SER A 110 0.39 4.29 16.44
N PRO A 111 -0.52 4.20 17.41
CA PRO A 111 -0.98 5.39 18.14
C PRO A 111 0.14 6.12 18.88
N LEU A 112 1.24 5.43 19.22
CA LEU A 112 2.35 6.00 19.99
C LEU A 112 3.16 7.05 19.20
N ASP A 113 3.19 6.95 17.87
CA ASP A 113 3.93 7.85 16.98
C ASP A 113 3.04 8.83 16.19
N TRP A 114 1.74 8.89 16.49
CA TRP A 114 0.82 9.83 15.85
C TRP A 114 1.22 11.29 16.09
N LYS A 115 1.61 11.64 17.31
CA LYS A 115 2.05 13.00 17.65
C LYS A 115 3.32 13.36 16.87
N ASP A 116 4.30 12.47 16.83
CA ASP A 116 5.58 12.70 16.14
C ASP A 116 5.35 12.85 14.62
N THR A 117 4.43 12.06 14.06
CA THR A 117 4.01 12.17 12.65
C THR A 117 3.39 13.53 12.33
N LEU A 118 2.48 14.02 13.19
CA LEU A 118 1.86 15.33 13.03
C LEU A 118 2.87 16.48 13.20
N GLU A 119 3.77 16.37 14.19
CA GLU A 119 4.82 17.35 14.43
C GLU A 119 5.78 17.42 13.23
N TYR A 120 6.19 16.27 12.69
CA TYR A 120 7.01 16.19 11.49
C TYR A 120 6.32 16.83 10.27
N ALA A 121 5.05 16.46 10.02
CA ALA A 121 4.30 17.03 8.89
C ALA A 121 4.12 18.55 9.00
N SER A 122 4.06 19.10 10.23
CA SER A 122 3.94 20.55 10.44
C SER A 122 5.17 21.36 10.00
N GLN A 123 6.30 20.71 9.73
CA GLN A 123 7.56 21.37 9.35
C GLN A 123 7.54 21.92 7.92
N SER A 124 6.70 21.37 7.03
CA SER A 124 6.59 21.81 5.63
C SER A 124 5.17 21.60 5.08
N PRO A 125 4.61 22.54 4.30
CA PRO A 125 3.32 22.35 3.64
C PRO A 125 3.33 21.25 2.57
N THR A 126 4.51 20.76 2.17
CA THR A 126 4.66 19.66 1.21
C THR A 126 4.66 18.28 1.87
N ILE A 127 4.54 18.21 3.20
CA ILE A 127 4.51 16.94 3.95
C ILE A 127 3.08 16.74 4.48
N LEU A 128 2.46 15.63 4.07
CA LEU A 128 1.14 15.23 4.53
C LEU A 128 1.28 14.15 5.60
N PRO A 129 0.52 14.20 6.71
CA PRO A 129 0.46 13.12 7.67
C PRO A 129 -0.51 12.03 7.23
N ALA A 130 -0.19 10.78 7.56
CA ALA A 130 -1.13 9.67 7.63
C ALA A 130 -1.10 9.07 9.03
N LEU A 131 -2.28 8.85 9.63
CA LEU A 131 -2.41 8.20 10.92
C LEU A 131 -3.16 6.87 10.79
N GLY A 132 -2.68 5.86 11.48
CA GLY A 132 -3.25 4.52 11.45
C GLY A 132 -2.51 3.57 12.40
N ILE A 133 -3.00 2.34 12.46
CA ILE A 133 -2.39 1.23 13.19
C ILE A 133 -1.98 0.19 12.16
N HIS A 134 -0.67 0.07 11.98
CA HIS A 134 -0.08 -0.93 11.11
C HIS A 134 -0.24 -2.33 11.73
N PRO A 135 -0.48 -3.39 10.93
CA PRO A 135 -0.74 -4.76 11.42
C PRO A 135 0.29 -5.34 12.40
N TRP A 136 1.51 -4.83 12.45
CA TRP A 136 2.53 -5.28 13.39
C TRP A 136 2.36 -4.70 14.81
N TYR A 137 1.68 -3.56 14.93
CA TYR A 137 1.51 -2.81 16.18
C TYR A 137 0.13 -3.03 16.82
N ILE A 138 -0.68 -3.96 16.31
CA ILE A 138 -1.95 -4.35 16.93
C ILE A 138 -1.75 -4.87 18.36
N GLY A 139 -0.60 -5.46 18.66
CA GLY A 139 -0.25 -5.89 20.02
C GLY A 139 -0.30 -4.75 21.05
N ASP A 140 -0.07 -3.50 20.62
CA ASP A 140 -0.03 -2.33 21.50
C ASP A 140 -1.43 -1.84 21.90
N ILE A 141 -2.48 -2.32 21.23
CA ILE A 141 -3.88 -2.00 21.55
C ILE A 141 -4.61 -3.18 22.17
N ILE A 142 -3.93 -4.26 22.52
CA ILE A 142 -4.53 -5.37 23.26
C ILE A 142 -4.74 -4.96 24.73
N VAL A 143 -5.90 -5.27 25.29
CA VAL A 143 -6.19 -5.06 26.73
C VAL A 143 -5.18 -5.88 27.55
N ASP A 144 -4.63 -5.29 28.61
CA ASP A 144 -3.47 -5.83 29.34
C ASP A 144 -3.53 -7.33 29.64
N LYS A 145 -2.35 -7.96 29.59
CA LYS A 145 -1.99 -9.39 29.59
C LYS A 145 -2.59 -10.29 30.68
N GLU A 146 -3.46 -9.76 31.51
CA GLU A 146 -4.38 -10.57 32.30
C GLU A 146 -5.51 -11.04 31.39
N TYR A 147 -5.17 -12.01 30.53
CA TYR A 147 -6.12 -12.87 29.85
C TYR A 147 -6.86 -13.72 30.91
N THR A 148 -7.69 -13.04 31.70
CA THR A 148 -8.33 -13.54 32.91
C THR A 148 -9.45 -14.51 32.58
N SER A 149 -9.93 -14.52 31.35
CA SER A 149 -10.89 -15.49 30.82
C SER A 149 -10.82 -15.50 29.31
N SER A 150 -10.95 -16.67 28.67
CA SER A 150 -11.27 -16.74 27.24
C SER A 150 -12.54 -15.93 27.01
N HIS A 151 -12.49 -14.89 26.17
CA HIS A 151 -13.61 -14.00 25.90
C HIS A 151 -14.74 -14.66 25.07
N GLY A 152 -14.70 -15.99 24.90
CA GLY A 152 -15.62 -16.71 24.03
C GLY A 152 -15.47 -16.26 22.58
N ASP A 153 -16.60 -16.16 21.88
CA ASP A 153 -16.64 -15.75 20.46
C ASP A 153 -16.51 -14.23 20.24
N ASP A 154 -16.60 -13.43 21.31
CA ASP A 154 -16.54 -11.97 21.26
C ASP A 154 -15.10 -11.48 21.32
N ILE A 155 -14.47 -11.46 20.14
CA ILE A 155 -13.07 -11.08 19.98
C ILE A 155 -12.82 -9.58 20.19
N GLU A 156 -13.85 -8.72 20.14
CA GLU A 156 -13.65 -7.27 20.25
C GLU A 156 -13.13 -6.86 21.64
N LYS A 157 -13.41 -7.68 22.65
CA LYS A 157 -12.96 -7.48 24.04
C LYS A 157 -11.45 -7.63 24.24
N TYR A 158 -10.74 -8.22 23.27
CA TYR A 158 -9.28 -8.24 23.32
C TYR A 158 -8.67 -6.87 23.03
N LEU A 159 -9.42 -5.92 22.47
CA LEU A 159 -8.90 -4.64 22.00
C LEU A 159 -9.34 -3.48 22.89
N ARG A 160 -8.42 -2.56 23.15
CA ARG A 160 -8.74 -1.17 23.53
C ARG A 160 -9.27 -0.45 22.29
N TRP A 161 -10.23 0.46 22.48
CA TRP A 161 -10.94 1.17 21.39
C TRP A 161 -10.83 2.70 21.48
N ASP A 162 -10.10 3.21 22.47
CA ASP A 162 -9.77 4.63 22.63
C ASP A 162 -9.04 5.19 21.41
N TRP A 163 -8.14 4.42 20.80
CA TRP A 163 -7.44 4.79 19.57
C TRP A 163 -8.39 5.14 18.41
N LEU A 164 -9.55 4.49 18.31
CA LEU A 164 -10.49 4.73 17.19
C LEU A 164 -11.15 6.11 17.35
N ASN A 165 -11.51 6.47 18.58
CA ASN A 165 -12.07 7.80 18.90
C ASN A 165 -11.02 8.90 18.73
N GLU A 166 -9.76 8.62 19.07
CA GLU A 166 -8.64 9.53 18.88
C GLU A 166 -8.36 9.76 17.39
N LEU A 167 -8.31 8.69 16.58
CA LEU A 167 -8.17 8.80 15.12
C LEU A 167 -9.33 9.61 14.50
N GLU A 168 -10.57 9.36 14.91
CA GLU A 168 -11.73 10.13 14.47
C GLU A 168 -11.62 11.62 14.82
N THR A 169 -11.10 11.91 16.01
CA THR A 169 -10.85 13.29 16.46
C THR A 169 -9.82 13.97 15.57
N HIS A 170 -8.70 13.30 15.27
CA HIS A 170 -7.67 13.84 14.37
C HIS A 170 -8.19 14.05 12.95
N LEU A 171 -8.96 13.11 12.40
CA LEU A 171 -9.58 13.23 11.07
C LEU A 171 -10.53 14.43 10.96
N SER A 172 -11.22 14.74 12.07
CA SER A 172 -12.09 15.92 12.17
C SER A 172 -11.29 17.23 12.27
N GLN A 173 -10.14 17.22 12.94
CA GLN A 173 -9.29 18.40 13.15
C GLN A 173 -8.37 18.72 11.96
N HIS A 174 -8.01 17.72 11.17
CA HIS A 174 -7.03 17.84 10.09
C HIS A 174 -7.66 17.45 8.73
N PRO A 175 -8.09 18.43 7.91
CA PRO A 175 -8.77 18.16 6.64
C PRO A 175 -7.95 17.35 5.62
N HIS A 176 -6.61 17.47 5.66
CA HIS A 176 -5.69 16.80 4.75
C HIS A 176 -5.06 15.53 5.33
N LEU A 177 -5.51 15.08 6.51
CA LEU A 177 -5.00 13.87 7.13
C LEU A 177 -5.47 12.62 6.37
N ILE A 178 -4.52 11.77 5.98
CA ILE A 178 -4.77 10.47 5.36
C ILE A 178 -4.87 9.39 6.44
N VAL A 179 -5.53 8.27 6.15
CA VAL A 179 -5.53 7.10 7.06
C VAL A 179 -4.46 6.09 6.59
N GLY A 180 -3.45 5.84 7.41
CA GLY A 180 -2.30 5.02 7.06
C GLY A 180 -1.18 5.11 8.09
N GLU A 181 -0.27 4.15 8.20
CA GLU A 181 -0.28 2.85 7.51
C GLU A 181 -1.26 1.90 8.20
N ILE A 182 -2.16 1.28 7.43
CA ILE A 182 -3.13 0.29 7.91
C ILE A 182 -2.98 -0.99 7.11
N GLY A 183 -3.48 -2.14 7.56
CA GLY A 183 -3.49 -3.30 6.67
C GLY A 183 -3.45 -4.67 7.33
N LEU A 184 -2.98 -5.65 6.56
CA LEU A 184 -2.96 -7.07 6.91
C LEU A 184 -1.59 -7.69 6.64
N CYS A 185 -1.05 -8.40 7.63
CA CYS A 185 0.23 -9.07 7.52
C CYS A 185 0.19 -10.42 8.26
N LYS A 186 0.26 -11.53 7.50
CA LYS A 186 0.38 -12.87 8.12
C LYS A 186 1.72 -13.07 8.83
N MET A 187 2.71 -12.22 8.52
CA MET A 187 4.05 -12.24 9.09
C MET A 187 4.19 -11.29 10.29
N ALA A 188 3.12 -10.62 10.73
CA ALA A 188 3.17 -9.82 11.93
C ALA A 188 3.50 -10.70 13.15
N ARG A 189 4.38 -10.21 14.02
CA ARG A 189 4.79 -10.90 15.26
C ARG A 189 3.57 -11.30 16.10
N PHE A 190 2.66 -10.35 16.30
CA PHE A 190 1.37 -10.55 16.97
C PHE A 190 0.60 -11.77 16.44
N VAL A 191 0.54 -11.95 15.11
CA VAL A 191 -0.19 -13.07 14.49
C VAL A 191 0.48 -14.42 14.76
N ARG A 192 1.81 -14.46 14.82
CA ARG A 192 2.57 -15.70 15.03
C ARG A 192 2.62 -16.12 16.50
N GLU A 193 2.66 -15.14 17.40
CA GLU A 193 2.88 -15.34 18.84
C GLU A 193 1.59 -15.29 19.67
N PHE A 194 0.43 -15.06 19.05
CA PHE A 194 -0.84 -15.01 19.78
C PHE A 194 -1.10 -16.33 20.54
N PRO A 195 -1.49 -16.30 21.83
CA PRO A 195 -1.55 -17.51 22.64
C PRO A 195 -2.62 -18.50 22.15
N LYS A 196 -2.29 -19.80 22.19
CA LYS A 196 -3.15 -20.87 21.64
C LYS A 196 -4.43 -21.05 22.46
N GLU A 197 -4.34 -20.83 23.77
CA GLU A 197 -5.45 -20.85 24.71
C GLU A 197 -6.54 -19.80 24.40
N PHE A 198 -6.20 -18.75 23.64
CA PHE A 198 -7.14 -17.73 23.15
C PHE A 198 -7.45 -17.88 21.64
N GLY A 199 -7.21 -19.07 21.08
CA GLY A 199 -7.47 -19.42 19.67
C GLY A 199 -6.31 -19.14 18.71
N GLY A 200 -5.16 -18.67 19.21
CA GLY A 200 -3.91 -18.57 18.47
C GLY A 200 -3.98 -17.73 17.21
N LYS A 201 -3.24 -18.17 16.17
CA LYS A 201 -3.12 -17.46 14.88
C LYS A 201 -4.47 -17.13 14.23
N ALA A 202 -5.47 -18.00 14.36
CA ALA A 202 -6.79 -17.77 13.76
C ALA A 202 -7.49 -16.56 14.40
N THR A 203 -7.51 -16.48 15.73
CA THR A 203 -8.03 -15.32 16.46
C THR A 203 -7.25 -14.06 16.13
N ALA A 204 -5.91 -14.14 16.09
CA ALA A 204 -5.06 -12.99 15.77
C ALA A 204 -5.34 -12.41 14.37
N LEU A 205 -5.56 -13.28 13.36
CA LEU A 205 -5.94 -12.85 12.02
C LEU A 205 -7.33 -12.21 12.00
N ARG A 206 -8.30 -12.73 12.78
CA ARG A 206 -9.62 -12.10 12.92
C ARG A 206 -9.53 -10.72 13.56
N LEU A 207 -8.73 -10.56 14.61
CA LEU A 207 -8.45 -9.27 15.25
C LEU A 207 -7.81 -8.29 14.26
N GLN A 208 -6.85 -8.76 13.47
CA GLN A 208 -6.20 -7.94 12.45
C GLN A 208 -7.18 -7.51 11.33
N LYS A 209 -8.05 -8.41 10.85
CA LYS A 209 -9.15 -8.05 9.92
C LYS A 209 -10.06 -6.98 10.53
N LEU A 210 -10.44 -7.14 11.80
CA LEU A 210 -11.34 -6.22 12.50
C LEU A 210 -10.75 -4.80 12.60
N VAL A 211 -9.49 -4.68 13.07
CA VAL A 211 -8.80 -3.38 13.18
C VAL A 211 -8.63 -2.73 11.81
N PHE A 212 -8.22 -3.51 10.80
CA PHE A 212 -8.09 -3.00 9.43
C PHE A 212 -9.43 -2.49 8.89
N ARG A 213 -10.51 -3.27 9.05
CA ARG A 213 -11.85 -2.88 8.61
C ARG A 213 -12.33 -1.60 9.29
N LYS A 214 -12.16 -1.45 10.61
CA LYS A 214 -12.60 -0.25 11.35
C LYS A 214 -11.90 1.01 10.85
N GLN A 215 -10.63 0.92 10.47
CA GLN A 215 -9.91 2.03 9.87
C GLN A 215 -10.38 2.35 8.45
N MET A 216 -10.70 1.33 7.64
CA MET A 216 -11.32 1.51 6.31
C MET A 216 -12.70 2.19 6.38
N GLU A 217 -13.54 1.75 7.32
CA GLU A 217 -14.86 2.34 7.58
C GLU A 217 -14.75 3.82 7.98
N LEU A 218 -13.80 4.14 8.88
CA LEU A 218 -13.58 5.51 9.33
C LEU A 218 -13.02 6.40 8.19
N ALA A 219 -12.10 5.87 7.38
CA ALA A 219 -11.59 6.56 6.20
C ALA A 219 -12.71 6.84 5.17
N ALA A 220 -13.60 5.87 4.93
CA ALA A 220 -14.78 6.07 4.09
C ALA A 220 -15.71 7.16 4.65
N LYS A 221 -16.01 7.11 5.95
CA LYS A 221 -16.85 8.11 6.64
C LYS A 221 -16.33 9.53 6.47
N PHE A 222 -15.02 9.73 6.57
CA PHE A 222 -14.38 11.03 6.42
C PHE A 222 -13.98 11.36 4.97
N SER A 223 -14.22 10.46 4.01
CA SER A 223 -13.72 10.58 2.64
C SER A 223 -12.22 10.88 2.62
N ARG A 224 -11.43 9.97 3.21
CA ARG A 224 -9.96 10.02 3.20
C ARG A 224 -9.39 8.85 2.45
N SER A 225 -8.40 9.13 1.61
CA SER A 225 -7.53 8.11 1.05
C SER A 225 -6.89 7.24 2.12
N VAL A 226 -6.51 6.02 1.73
CA VAL A 226 -5.83 5.08 2.62
C VAL A 226 -4.54 4.55 2.02
N SER A 227 -3.51 4.40 2.86
CA SER A 227 -2.30 3.66 2.53
C SER A 227 -2.30 2.29 3.22
N VAL A 228 -2.31 1.22 2.42
CA VAL A 228 -2.61 -0.15 2.85
C VAL A 228 -1.44 -1.09 2.69
N HIS A 229 -0.94 -1.58 3.83
CA HIS A 229 -0.02 -2.68 3.96
C HIS A 229 -0.67 -4.02 3.64
N CYS A 230 -0.06 -4.82 2.77
CA CYS A 230 -0.52 -6.18 2.52
C CYS A 230 0.61 -7.16 2.21
N VAL A 231 1.00 -7.96 3.21
CA VAL A 231 2.07 -8.96 3.06
C VAL A 231 1.57 -10.36 3.42
N ASN A 232 1.64 -11.27 2.44
CA ASN A 232 1.12 -12.63 2.53
C ASN A 232 -0.38 -12.72 2.91
N ALA A 233 -1.12 -11.62 2.75
CA ALA A 233 -2.50 -11.49 3.21
C ALA A 233 -3.48 -11.01 2.13
N HIS A 234 -3.09 -11.03 0.84
CA HIS A 234 -3.92 -10.56 -0.28
C HIS A 234 -5.31 -11.23 -0.33
N GLY A 235 -5.40 -12.53 -0.09
CA GLY A 235 -6.70 -13.22 0.00
C GLY A 235 -7.58 -12.72 1.17
N LEU A 236 -6.99 -12.42 2.34
CA LEU A 236 -7.73 -11.84 3.47
C LEU A 236 -8.14 -10.39 3.19
N PHE A 237 -7.33 -9.65 2.46
CA PHE A 237 -7.66 -8.30 2.00
C PHE A 237 -8.89 -8.32 1.09
N MET A 238 -8.90 -9.23 0.09
CA MET A 238 -10.07 -9.43 -0.78
C MET A 238 -11.31 -9.88 0.01
N GLU A 239 -11.14 -10.74 1.02
CA GLU A 239 -12.21 -11.15 1.92
C GLU A 239 -12.83 -9.95 2.64
N VAL A 240 -12.02 -9.08 3.26
CA VAL A 240 -12.51 -7.85 3.92
C VAL A 240 -13.28 -6.95 2.95
N LEU A 241 -12.76 -6.73 1.74
CA LEU A 241 -13.42 -5.89 0.73
C LEU A 241 -14.77 -6.48 0.31
N ARG A 242 -14.85 -7.79 0.10
CA ARG A 242 -16.10 -8.48 -0.25
C ARG A 242 -17.09 -8.48 0.91
N ASP A 243 -16.62 -8.68 2.14
CA ASP A 243 -17.47 -8.60 3.33
C ASP A 243 -18.13 -7.21 3.43
N ILE A 244 -17.35 -6.14 3.26
CA ILE A 244 -17.88 -4.74 3.27
C ILE A 244 -18.90 -4.53 2.16
N LEU A 245 -18.60 -5.02 0.94
CA LEU A 245 -19.52 -4.88 -0.19
C LEU A 245 -20.83 -5.66 0.01
N ASN A 246 -20.76 -6.87 0.55
CA ASN A 246 -21.92 -7.72 0.81
C ASN A 246 -22.84 -7.09 1.86
N GLU A 247 -22.28 -6.61 2.97
CA GLU A 247 -23.06 -5.91 4.00
C GLU A 247 -23.74 -4.65 3.45
N ALA A 248 -23.02 -3.86 2.64
CA ALA A 248 -23.60 -2.69 1.99
C ALA A 248 -24.71 -3.04 1.00
N ASN A 249 -24.63 -4.20 0.33
CA ASN A 249 -25.71 -4.71 -0.52
C ASN A 249 -26.92 -5.16 0.31
N ASP A 250 -26.69 -5.86 1.42
CA ASP A 250 -27.75 -6.33 2.32
C ASP A 250 -28.53 -5.17 2.94
N ASP A 251 -27.84 -4.08 3.33
CA ASP A 251 -28.46 -2.84 3.81
C ASP A 251 -29.31 -2.13 2.75
N CYS A 252 -29.09 -2.43 1.46
CA CYS A 252 -29.88 -1.89 0.35
C CYS A 252 -31.10 -2.76 0.00
N ILE A 253 -31.23 -3.98 0.54
CA ILE A 253 -32.37 -4.88 0.28
C ILE A 253 -33.65 -4.26 0.84
N GLY A 254 -34.61 -3.97 -0.04
CA GLY A 254 -35.91 -3.38 0.33
C GLY A 254 -36.02 -1.87 0.09
N ILE A 255 -34.94 -1.22 -0.36
CA ILE A 255 -35.03 0.14 -0.89
C ILE A 255 -35.50 0.05 -2.34
N ASP A 256 -36.68 0.59 -2.63
CA ASP A 256 -37.27 0.64 -3.98
C ASP A 256 -36.56 1.71 -4.84
N THR A 257 -35.25 1.55 -5.04
CA THR A 257 -34.47 2.44 -5.91
C THR A 257 -34.56 1.93 -7.34
N ALA A 258 -35.53 2.48 -8.08
CA ALA A 258 -35.52 2.43 -9.55
C ALA A 258 -34.26 3.07 -10.17
N ASP A 259 -33.46 3.79 -9.36
CA ASP A 259 -32.23 4.46 -9.77
C ASP A 259 -30.97 3.67 -9.34
N LYS A 260 -30.41 2.93 -10.31
CA LYS A 260 -29.13 2.22 -10.17
C LYS A 260 -27.95 3.15 -9.87
N SER A 261 -28.02 4.42 -10.30
CA SER A 261 -26.94 5.38 -10.07
C SER A 261 -26.79 5.70 -8.58
N LEU A 262 -27.92 5.86 -7.88
CA LEU A 262 -27.93 6.13 -6.44
C LEU A 262 -27.42 4.92 -5.63
N MET A 263 -27.77 3.70 -6.04
CA MET A 263 -27.26 2.47 -5.42
C MET A 263 -25.73 2.36 -5.59
N ASN A 264 -25.22 2.55 -6.81
CA ASN A 264 -23.78 2.52 -7.07
C ASN A 264 -23.03 3.58 -6.26
N LYS A 265 -23.60 4.78 -6.12
CA LYS A 265 -23.03 5.85 -5.29
C LYS A 265 -22.95 5.45 -3.81
N ARG A 266 -23.95 4.74 -3.29
CA ARG A 266 -23.93 4.21 -1.91
C ARG A 266 -22.89 3.11 -1.73
N LEU A 267 -22.86 2.13 -2.64
CA LEU A 267 -21.86 1.04 -2.60
C LEU A 267 -20.44 1.59 -2.74
N ARG A 268 -20.24 2.64 -3.53
CA ARG A 268 -18.94 3.32 -3.64
C ARG A 268 -18.57 4.07 -2.36
N GLY A 269 -19.55 4.63 -1.68
CA GLY A 269 -19.39 5.46 -0.48
C GLY A 269 -19.05 4.68 0.80
N VAL A 270 -19.19 3.35 0.81
CA VAL A 270 -18.70 2.51 1.93
C VAL A 270 -17.21 2.23 1.86
N PHE A 271 -16.54 2.62 0.76
CA PHE A 271 -15.10 2.52 0.59
C PHE A 271 -14.44 3.90 0.61
N PRO A 272 -13.18 4.00 1.06
CA PRO A 272 -12.34 5.19 0.88
C PRO A 272 -12.34 5.70 -0.57
N PRO A 273 -12.18 7.01 -0.81
CA PRO A 273 -12.11 7.55 -2.17
C PRO A 273 -10.89 7.04 -2.95
N ALA A 274 -9.77 6.73 -2.29
CA ALA A 274 -8.65 6.03 -2.91
C ALA A 274 -7.97 5.06 -1.93
N ILE A 275 -7.45 3.95 -2.45
CA ILE A 275 -6.77 2.90 -1.71
C ILE A 275 -5.43 2.63 -2.39
N ALA A 276 -4.32 3.04 -1.77
CA ALA A 276 -2.98 2.74 -2.24
C ALA A 276 -2.46 1.47 -1.56
N MET A 277 -2.13 0.46 -2.35
CA MET A 277 -1.39 -0.71 -1.89
C MET A 277 0.11 -0.35 -1.90
N HIS A 278 0.62 0.12 -0.76
CA HIS A 278 2.01 0.57 -0.65
C HIS A 278 2.98 -0.63 -0.73
N SER A 279 4.20 -0.39 -1.22
CA SER A 279 5.28 -1.35 -1.41
C SER A 279 4.76 -2.71 -1.91
N PHE A 280 3.98 -2.70 -2.99
CA PHE A 280 3.17 -3.84 -3.41
C PHE A 280 4.04 -5.07 -3.68
N THR A 281 3.87 -6.11 -2.87
CA THR A 281 4.62 -7.39 -2.97
C THR A 281 3.77 -8.55 -3.50
N GLY A 282 2.57 -8.24 -4.02
CA GLY A 282 1.68 -9.22 -4.64
C GLY A 282 2.19 -9.73 -5.99
N THR A 283 1.42 -10.63 -6.61
CA THR A 283 1.68 -11.11 -7.97
C THR A 283 0.87 -10.28 -8.97
N ALA A 284 1.18 -10.43 -10.26
CA ALA A 284 0.33 -9.91 -11.33
C ALA A 284 -1.14 -10.37 -11.21
N HIS A 285 -1.37 -11.61 -10.78
CA HIS A 285 -2.72 -12.11 -10.49
C HIS A 285 -3.44 -11.29 -9.42
N HIS A 286 -2.77 -10.95 -8.31
CA HIS A 286 -3.40 -10.12 -7.27
C HIS A 286 -3.77 -8.72 -7.78
N VAL A 287 -2.94 -8.10 -8.64
CA VAL A 287 -3.29 -6.82 -9.28
C VAL A 287 -4.57 -6.97 -10.10
N GLN A 288 -4.64 -8.02 -10.93
CA GLN A 288 -5.80 -8.29 -11.78
C GLN A 288 -7.06 -8.58 -10.97
N GLU A 289 -6.94 -9.31 -9.87
CA GLU A 289 -8.03 -9.61 -8.94
C GLU A 289 -8.60 -8.34 -8.31
N ILE A 290 -7.73 -7.46 -7.78
CA ILE A 290 -8.12 -6.17 -7.18
C ILE A 290 -8.81 -5.27 -8.21
N LEU A 291 -8.24 -5.13 -9.41
CA LEU A 291 -8.83 -4.33 -10.48
C LEU A 291 -10.15 -4.93 -11.02
N SER A 292 -10.31 -6.25 -10.94
CA SER A 292 -11.56 -6.92 -11.31
C SER A 292 -12.66 -6.66 -10.29
N PHE A 293 -12.32 -6.68 -8.99
CA PHE A 293 -13.22 -6.28 -7.92
C PHE A 293 -13.65 -4.81 -8.05
N GLU A 294 -12.72 -3.91 -8.39
CA GLU A 294 -13.08 -2.51 -8.66
C GLU A 294 -14.06 -2.38 -9.83
N LYS A 295 -13.83 -3.13 -10.91
CA LYS A 295 -14.76 -3.16 -12.04
C LYS A 295 -16.12 -3.71 -11.63
N GLU A 296 -16.19 -4.70 -10.74
CA GLU A 296 -17.45 -5.21 -10.18
C GLU A 296 -18.19 -4.13 -9.40
N LEU A 297 -17.46 -3.37 -8.57
CA LEU A 297 -17.98 -2.26 -7.79
C LEU A 297 -18.51 -1.10 -8.68
N LEU A 298 -17.79 -0.76 -9.76
CA LEU A 298 -18.15 0.34 -10.66
C LEU A 298 -19.13 -0.06 -11.78
N ASN A 299 -19.05 -1.28 -12.32
CA ASN A 299 -19.84 -1.74 -13.49
C ASN A 299 -21.15 -2.46 -13.15
N GLN A 300 -21.76 -2.23 -11.99
CA GLN A 300 -23.18 -2.60 -11.81
C GLN A 300 -24.12 -1.89 -12.82
N GLU A 301 -23.60 -0.97 -13.65
CA GLU A 301 -24.25 -0.40 -14.83
C GLU A 301 -24.28 -1.33 -16.08
N GLY A 302 -23.48 -2.39 -16.16
CA GLY A 302 -23.15 -3.06 -17.43
C GLY A 302 -23.89 -4.35 -17.80
N ALA A 303 -24.54 -5.04 -16.87
CA ALA A 303 -25.01 -6.43 -17.07
C ALA A 303 -26.15 -6.64 -18.11
N LYS A 304 -26.63 -5.59 -18.79
CA LYS A 304 -27.64 -5.71 -19.87
C LYS A 304 -27.21 -5.17 -21.24
N ARG A 305 -26.02 -4.59 -21.39
CA ARG A 305 -25.59 -3.97 -22.67
C ARG A 305 -24.88 -4.91 -23.65
N GLN A 306 -24.56 -6.15 -23.27
CA GLN A 306 -23.87 -7.10 -24.15
C GLN A 306 -24.77 -7.87 -25.12
N ARG A 307 -26.06 -7.53 -25.28
CA ARG A 307 -26.91 -8.18 -26.28
C ARG A 307 -27.26 -7.37 -27.52
N ASN A 308 -26.87 -6.10 -27.62
CA ASN A 308 -27.08 -5.31 -28.84
C ASN A 308 -26.06 -4.17 -28.93
N GLN A 309 -24.99 -4.35 -29.69
CA GLN A 309 -24.69 -3.55 -30.89
C GLN A 309 -23.27 -3.82 -31.41
N LYS A 310 -23.25 -4.34 -32.64
CA LYS A 310 -22.15 -4.22 -33.60
C LYS A 310 -21.93 -2.73 -33.93
N LYS A 311 -20.66 -2.36 -34.08
CA LYS A 311 -20.12 -1.12 -34.70
C LYS A 311 -20.41 0.19 -33.96
N GLN A 312 -19.36 0.82 -33.43
CA GLN A 312 -18.83 2.07 -33.99
C GLN A 312 -17.50 2.46 -33.33
N HIS A 313 -16.68 3.12 -34.14
CA HIS A 313 -15.32 3.59 -33.89
C HIS A 313 -15.34 4.96 -33.18
N MET A 314 -14.26 5.23 -32.43
CA MET A 314 -13.74 6.55 -31.99
C MET A 314 -14.67 7.51 -31.23
N GLU A 315 -14.33 7.73 -29.95
CA GLU A 315 -13.90 9.04 -29.42
C GLU A 315 -13.49 8.87 -27.95
N GLU A 316 -12.19 9.02 -27.67
CA GLU A 316 -11.67 9.21 -26.31
C GLU A 316 -12.18 10.55 -25.78
N SER A 317 -13.35 10.51 -25.14
CA SER A 317 -13.85 11.64 -24.36
C SER A 317 -13.38 11.51 -22.91
N SER A 318 -12.71 12.57 -22.48
CA SER A 318 -12.02 12.81 -21.24
C SER A 318 -12.96 12.91 -20.02
N ASN A 319 -13.52 11.79 -19.59
CA ASN A 319 -14.04 11.63 -18.24
C ASN A 319 -13.56 10.28 -17.69
N LYS A 320 -12.23 10.15 -17.53
CA LYS A 320 -11.63 9.01 -16.83
C LYS A 320 -12.06 9.10 -15.37
N GLN A 321 -12.98 8.24 -14.94
CA GLN A 321 -13.26 8.08 -13.51
C GLN A 321 -11.95 7.80 -12.78
N ASP A 322 -11.68 8.58 -11.74
CA ASP A 322 -10.54 8.38 -10.87
C ASP A 322 -10.61 6.97 -10.26
N GLY A 323 -9.46 6.31 -10.24
CA GLY A 323 -9.38 4.93 -9.81
C GLY A 323 -9.55 4.77 -8.30
N LEU A 324 -10.21 3.71 -7.87
CA LEU A 324 -10.24 3.36 -6.44
C LEU A 324 -8.87 2.82 -6.00
N PHE A 325 -8.29 1.88 -6.73
CA PHE A 325 -7.04 1.24 -6.33
C PHE A 325 -5.81 1.78 -7.05
N TYR A 326 -4.77 2.01 -6.27
CA TYR A 326 -3.43 2.39 -6.69
C TYR A 326 -2.40 1.38 -6.15
N PHE A 327 -1.26 1.28 -6.82
CA PHE A 327 -0.19 0.34 -6.46
C PHE A 327 1.13 1.10 -6.36
N GLY A 328 1.64 1.18 -5.13
CA GLY A 328 2.92 1.80 -4.81
C GLY A 328 4.06 0.81 -4.94
N PHE A 329 5.19 1.31 -5.44
CA PHE A 329 6.44 0.57 -5.52
C PHE A 329 7.56 1.42 -4.96
N SER A 330 8.43 0.81 -4.16
CA SER A 330 9.60 1.45 -3.57
C SER A 330 10.88 0.78 -4.02
N HIS A 331 11.96 1.55 -4.14
CA HIS A 331 13.28 0.98 -4.40
C HIS A 331 13.77 0.13 -3.22
N ALA A 332 13.52 0.59 -1.99
CA ALA A 332 13.98 -0.10 -0.78
C ALA A 332 13.37 -1.51 -0.68
N VAL A 333 12.05 -1.65 -0.85
CA VAL A 333 11.37 -2.94 -0.70
C VAL A 333 11.37 -3.75 -1.99
N ASN A 334 10.98 -3.17 -3.11
CA ASN A 334 10.75 -3.92 -4.34
C ASN A 334 12.04 -4.21 -5.13
N HIS A 335 13.14 -3.51 -4.84
CA HIS A 335 14.43 -3.76 -5.47
C HIS A 335 15.49 -4.25 -4.48
N VAL A 336 15.90 -3.43 -3.50
CA VAL A 336 17.04 -3.72 -2.60
C VAL A 336 16.81 -5.00 -1.78
N MET A 337 15.61 -5.19 -1.23
CA MET A 337 15.29 -6.36 -0.42
C MET A 337 14.93 -7.61 -1.25
N CYS A 338 14.81 -7.48 -2.57
CA CYS A 338 14.50 -8.59 -3.47
C CYS A 338 15.78 -9.33 -3.93
N THR A 339 16.28 -10.21 -3.06
CA THR A 339 17.57 -10.90 -3.28
C THR A 339 17.53 -12.09 -4.24
N SER A 340 16.35 -12.65 -4.55
CA SER A 340 16.20 -13.81 -5.45
C SER A 340 15.63 -13.45 -6.82
N ASP A 341 16.10 -14.13 -7.87
CA ASP A 341 15.60 -13.95 -9.25
C ASP A 341 14.09 -14.18 -9.38
N LYS A 342 13.55 -15.09 -8.57
CA LYS A 342 12.12 -15.36 -8.53
C LYS A 342 11.35 -14.17 -7.97
N ALA A 343 11.82 -13.56 -6.88
CA ALA A 343 11.19 -12.38 -6.29
C ALA A 343 11.28 -11.18 -7.26
N ARG A 344 12.44 -10.98 -7.88
CA ARG A 344 12.67 -9.93 -8.89
C ARG A 344 11.70 -10.03 -10.07
N ARG A 345 11.63 -11.20 -10.71
CA ARG A 345 10.71 -11.44 -11.83
C ARG A 345 9.25 -11.20 -11.44
N LYS A 346 8.84 -11.73 -10.27
CA LYS A 346 7.49 -11.50 -9.74
C LYS A 346 7.19 -10.01 -9.56
N GLY A 347 8.14 -9.24 -9.03
CA GLY A 347 8.01 -7.79 -8.86
C GLY A 347 7.84 -7.08 -10.20
N THR A 348 8.72 -7.36 -11.17
CA THR A 348 8.64 -6.82 -12.53
C THR A 348 7.30 -7.14 -13.21
N GLU A 349 6.86 -8.41 -13.15
CA GLU A 349 5.57 -8.83 -13.69
C GLU A 349 4.40 -8.06 -13.04
N ALA A 350 4.44 -7.86 -11.73
CA ALA A 350 3.42 -7.08 -11.02
C ALA A 350 3.38 -5.63 -11.50
N VAL A 351 4.55 -4.96 -11.61
CA VAL A 351 4.65 -3.57 -12.12
C VAL A 351 4.09 -3.47 -13.54
N CYS A 352 4.42 -4.41 -14.43
CA CYS A 352 4.02 -4.40 -15.83
C CYS A 352 2.50 -4.50 -16.03
N VAL A 353 1.79 -5.23 -15.16
CA VAL A 353 0.32 -5.37 -15.29
C VAL A 353 -0.46 -4.22 -14.68
N VAL A 354 0.18 -3.34 -13.89
CA VAL A 354 -0.49 -2.16 -13.33
C VAL A 354 -0.76 -1.15 -14.45
N PRO A 355 -2.00 -0.66 -14.63
CA PRO A 355 -2.29 0.42 -15.57
C PRO A 355 -1.53 1.69 -15.20
N SER A 356 -0.98 2.42 -16.18
CA SER A 356 -0.12 3.58 -15.91
C SER A 356 -0.78 4.67 -15.06
N GLY A 357 -2.11 4.81 -15.11
CA GLY A 357 -2.86 5.77 -14.28
C GLY A 357 -3.10 5.32 -12.83
N ARG A 358 -2.61 4.14 -12.44
CA ARG A 358 -2.74 3.54 -11.09
C ARG A 358 -1.39 3.28 -10.42
N LEU A 359 -0.29 3.56 -11.12
CA LEU A 359 1.06 3.44 -10.57
C LEU A 359 1.36 4.59 -9.62
N LEU A 360 1.90 4.24 -8.45
CA LEU A 360 2.49 5.16 -7.50
C LEU A 360 3.95 4.76 -7.26
N VAL A 361 4.74 5.73 -6.82
CA VAL A 361 6.12 5.52 -6.37
C VAL A 361 6.26 6.08 -4.97
N GLU A 362 7.11 5.44 -4.19
CA GLU A 362 7.32 5.82 -2.81
C GLU A 362 8.74 5.48 -2.35
N SER A 363 9.19 6.19 -1.32
CA SER A 363 10.52 6.01 -0.75
C SER A 363 10.56 4.78 0.16
N ASP A 364 9.53 4.63 1.00
CA ASP A 364 9.46 3.65 2.10
C ASP A 364 10.70 3.71 3.03
N VAL A 365 11.21 4.94 3.23
CA VAL A 365 12.42 5.21 4.04
C VAL A 365 12.05 5.73 5.42
N HIS A 366 13.05 5.78 6.31
CA HIS A 366 12.87 6.15 7.71
C HIS A 366 13.63 7.42 8.09
N ALA A 367 14.33 8.04 7.13
CA ALA A 367 15.14 9.23 7.30
C ALA A 367 14.66 10.31 6.33
N SER A 368 14.65 11.56 6.77
CA SER A 368 14.19 12.67 5.92
C SER A 368 15.11 12.91 4.73
N GLU A 369 16.40 12.64 4.93
CA GLU A 369 17.48 12.79 3.96
C GLU A 369 17.32 11.84 2.76
N ASP A 370 16.63 10.73 2.95
CA ASP A 370 16.48 9.68 1.95
C ASP A 370 15.21 9.79 1.11
N VAL A 371 14.24 10.64 1.50
CA VAL A 371 12.93 10.70 0.84
C VAL A 371 13.09 10.95 -0.67
N VAL A 372 13.84 11.98 -1.05
CA VAL A 372 14.02 12.37 -2.46
C VAL A 372 14.68 11.25 -3.27
N LEU A 373 15.78 10.70 -2.76
CA LEU A 373 16.53 9.67 -3.46
C LEU A 373 15.76 8.33 -3.49
N GLY A 374 15.11 7.96 -2.38
CA GLY A 374 14.27 6.77 -2.30
C GLY A 374 13.15 6.80 -3.34
N THR A 375 12.44 7.92 -3.46
CA THR A 375 11.38 8.09 -4.47
C THR A 375 11.95 8.12 -5.89
N ALA A 376 13.07 8.79 -6.14
CA ALA A 376 13.72 8.79 -7.45
C ALA A 376 14.19 7.38 -7.86
N GLY A 377 14.75 6.62 -6.92
CA GLY A 377 15.10 5.22 -7.12
C GLY A 377 13.88 4.35 -7.45
N ALA A 378 12.73 4.63 -6.82
CA ALA A 378 11.48 3.93 -7.12
C ALA A 378 10.98 4.22 -8.55
N VAL A 379 11.12 5.46 -9.02
CA VAL A 379 10.87 5.82 -10.43
C VAL A 379 11.79 5.02 -11.35
N ALA A 380 13.09 4.97 -11.06
CA ALA A 380 14.04 4.20 -11.87
C ALA A 380 13.69 2.70 -11.92
N TYR A 381 13.32 2.13 -10.78
CA TYR A 381 12.86 0.74 -10.70
C TYR A 381 11.64 0.48 -11.59
N VAL A 382 10.60 1.32 -11.48
CA VAL A 382 9.38 1.19 -12.30
C VAL A 382 9.67 1.39 -13.79
N ALA A 383 10.50 2.38 -14.13
CA ALA A 383 10.93 2.65 -15.50
C ALA A 383 11.68 1.47 -16.11
N SER A 384 12.65 0.90 -15.39
CA SER A 384 13.38 -0.30 -15.82
C SER A 384 12.43 -1.50 -16.00
N ALA A 385 11.54 -1.74 -15.03
CA ALA A 385 10.58 -2.84 -15.10
C ALA A 385 9.66 -2.75 -16.34
N ARG A 386 9.25 -1.54 -16.74
CA ARG A 386 8.34 -1.30 -17.87
C ARG A 386 9.04 -1.03 -19.20
N GLY A 387 10.36 -0.83 -19.19
CA GLY A 387 11.11 -0.37 -20.37
C GLY A 387 10.70 1.04 -20.82
N GLU A 388 10.30 1.90 -19.87
CA GLU A 388 9.84 3.27 -20.11
C GLU A 388 10.92 4.29 -19.73
N ALA A 389 10.80 5.53 -20.23
CA ALA A 389 11.74 6.59 -19.88
C ALA A 389 11.52 7.10 -18.44
N VAL A 390 12.60 7.31 -17.69
CA VAL A 390 12.56 7.76 -16.27
C VAL A 390 11.73 9.05 -16.10
N LYS A 391 11.92 10.05 -16.98
CA LYS A 391 11.16 11.31 -16.93
C LYS A 391 9.65 11.08 -17.13
N GLU A 392 9.26 10.23 -18.09
CA GLU A 392 7.84 9.93 -18.35
C GLU A 392 7.18 9.19 -17.17
N VAL A 393 7.90 8.25 -16.55
CA VAL A 393 7.41 7.56 -15.35
C VAL A 393 7.26 8.56 -14.20
N ALA A 394 8.25 9.43 -13.95
CA ALA A 394 8.17 10.46 -12.92
C ALA A 394 6.95 11.36 -13.12
N GLU A 395 6.71 11.87 -14.33
CA GLU A 395 5.55 12.72 -14.63
C GLU A 395 4.22 12.01 -14.36
N HIS A 396 4.10 10.74 -14.79
CA HIS A 396 2.88 9.97 -14.61
C HIS A 396 2.62 9.60 -13.15
N THR A 397 3.64 9.15 -12.42
CA THR A 397 3.50 8.76 -11.02
C THR A 397 3.29 9.97 -10.12
N THR A 398 3.91 11.12 -10.43
CA THR A 398 3.63 12.41 -9.77
C THR A 398 2.17 12.82 -9.95
N ARG A 399 1.64 12.74 -11.18
CA ARG A 399 0.22 13.05 -11.45
C ARG A 399 -0.73 12.11 -10.70
N ASN A 400 -0.40 10.82 -10.65
CA ASN A 400 -1.21 9.83 -9.92
C ASN A 400 -1.13 10.02 -8.41
N GLY A 401 0.06 10.29 -7.88
CA GLY A 401 0.31 10.56 -6.46
C GLY A 401 -0.46 11.79 -5.99
N LEU A 402 -0.43 12.88 -6.76
CA LEU A 402 -1.27 14.05 -6.49
C LEU A 402 -2.74 13.66 -6.40
N ARG A 403 -3.28 12.92 -7.38
CA ARG A 403 -4.68 12.47 -7.34
C ARG A 403 -4.99 11.66 -6.09
N PHE A 404 -4.13 10.70 -5.75
CA PHE A 404 -4.26 9.89 -4.54
C PHE A 404 -4.31 10.75 -3.27
N LEU A 405 -3.43 11.74 -3.14
CA LEU A 405 -3.35 12.59 -1.94
C LEU A 405 -4.51 13.58 -1.79
N VAL A 406 -5.21 13.94 -2.88
CA VAL A 406 -6.34 14.90 -2.85
C VAL A 406 -7.72 14.23 -3.04
N SER A 407 -7.79 12.89 -3.06
CA SER A 407 -9.03 12.12 -3.31
C SER A 407 -10.06 12.19 -2.20
#